data_AF-A0A938GXE7-F1
#
_entry.id   AF-A0A938GXE7-F1
#
_cell.length_a   1.000
_cell.length_b   1.000
_cell.length_c   1.000
_cell.angle_alpha   90.00
_cell.angle_beta   90.00
_cell.angle_gamma   90.00
#
_symmetry.space_group_name_H-M   'P 1'
#
loop_
_entity.id
_entity.type
_entity.pdbx_description
1 polymer ?
#
loop_
_entity_poly.entity_id
_entity_poly.type
_entity_poly.pdbx_seq_one_letter_code
_entity_poly.pdbx_strand_id
1 'polypeptide(L)'
;MLGVVLVARAAGAAPPPELAAALARFRGDPPPGWSYTQMTSAEGKSLVERCDVRRPEFDRWALVAKDGRPPTPEELQEYREGRSRRSRGGTAPKLAEQLDLSTVERIGSSDDRLTFRCAVRPGEARDNTARFLRATIVVHSPSATVERIELASIAPFSPTLGVKILEMRTRLSYSLPVGDAPSLPQQVETRVRGTAFWFKSLDADRSVTYSDYARAGR
;
A
#
# COMPACT_ATOMS: atom_id res chain seq x y z
N MET A 1 -32.35 -36.41 -27.39
CA MET A 1 -31.84 -36.03 -26.05
C MET A 1 -30.75 -34.98 -26.23
N LEU A 2 -31.03 -33.70 -25.94
CA LEU A 2 -29.99 -32.68 -25.84
C LEU A 2 -29.48 -32.65 -24.40
N GLY A 3 -28.21 -33.01 -24.20
CA GLY A 3 -27.53 -32.88 -22.91
C GLY A 3 -27.14 -31.43 -22.69
N VAL A 4 -27.81 -30.76 -21.74
CA VAL A 4 -27.37 -29.47 -21.22
C VAL A 4 -26.12 -29.72 -20.37
N VAL A 5 -24.96 -29.29 -20.87
CA VAL A 5 -23.74 -29.21 -20.07
C VAL A 5 -23.90 -28.01 -19.14
N LEU A 6 -24.31 -28.27 -17.90
CA LEU A 6 -24.20 -27.32 -16.80
C LEU A 6 -22.72 -27.13 -16.50
N VAL A 7 -22.14 -26.03 -17.01
CA VAL A 7 -20.86 -25.53 -16.53
C VAL A 7 -21.08 -25.04 -15.10
N ALA A 8 -20.71 -25.89 -14.13
CA ALA A 8 -20.68 -25.51 -12.74
C ALA A 8 -19.71 -24.33 -12.59
N ARG A 9 -20.24 -23.14 -12.26
CA ARG A 9 -19.43 -22.05 -11.73
C ARG A 9 -18.85 -22.55 -10.41
N ALA A 10 -17.53 -22.75 -10.35
CA ALA A 10 -16.84 -22.96 -9.10
C ALA A 10 -17.20 -21.79 -8.16
N ALA A 11 -17.86 -22.09 -7.05
CA ALA A 11 -17.95 -21.16 -5.95
C ALA A 11 -16.51 -20.80 -5.56
N GLY A 12 -16.16 -19.51 -5.58
CA GLY A 12 -14.82 -19.05 -5.23
C GLY A 12 -14.45 -19.60 -3.86
N ALA A 13 -13.34 -20.34 -3.78
CA ALA A 13 -12.89 -20.90 -2.51
C ALA A 13 -12.68 -19.78 -1.49
N ALA A 14 -13.09 -20.02 -0.24
CA ALA A 14 -12.78 -19.10 0.84
C ALA A 14 -11.24 -18.97 0.97
N PRO A 15 -10.70 -17.79 1.32
CA PRO A 15 -9.27 -17.64 1.53
C PRO A 15 -8.78 -18.59 2.64
N PRO A 16 -7.52 -19.05 2.58
CA PRO A 16 -6.91 -19.83 3.64
C PRO A 16 -7.09 -19.14 5.01
N PRO A 17 -7.38 -19.89 6.09
CA PRO A 17 -7.77 -19.31 7.37
C PRO A 17 -6.69 -18.40 7.97
N GLU A 18 -5.40 -18.70 7.75
CA GLU A 18 -4.29 -17.89 8.23
C GLU A 18 -4.25 -16.52 7.52
N LEU A 19 -4.49 -16.52 6.21
CA LEU A 19 -4.57 -15.28 5.44
C LEU A 19 -5.83 -14.48 5.82
N ALA A 20 -6.97 -15.15 5.99
CA ALA A 20 -8.22 -14.51 6.40
C ALA A 20 -8.07 -13.83 7.78
N ALA A 21 -7.47 -14.52 8.75
CA ALA A 21 -7.21 -14.00 10.09
C ALA A 21 -6.26 -12.80 10.08
N ALA A 22 -5.23 -12.84 9.22
CA ALA A 22 -4.29 -11.73 9.06
C ALA A 22 -4.94 -10.50 8.40
N LEU A 23 -5.70 -10.70 7.33
CA LEU A 23 -6.39 -9.62 6.62
C LEU A 23 -7.49 -8.96 7.46
N ALA A 24 -8.17 -9.70 8.34
CA ALA A 24 -9.16 -9.13 9.26
C ALA A 24 -8.55 -8.07 10.22
N ARG A 25 -7.29 -8.26 10.62
CA ARG A 25 -6.53 -7.35 11.50
C ARG A 25 -5.74 -6.30 10.74
N PHE A 26 -5.52 -6.50 9.45
CA PHE A 26 -4.70 -5.63 8.61
C PHE A 26 -5.24 -4.20 8.55
N ARG A 27 -4.32 -3.23 8.62
CA ARG A 27 -4.57 -1.81 8.41
C ARG A 27 -3.45 -1.27 7.52
N GLY A 28 -3.80 -0.68 6.38
CA GLY A 28 -2.82 -0.15 5.44
C GLY A 28 -2.14 1.13 5.93
N ASP A 29 -2.88 1.95 6.66
CA ASP A 29 -2.41 3.20 7.26
C ASP A 29 -2.19 3.05 8.77
N PRO A 30 -1.41 3.95 9.39
CA PRO A 30 -1.34 4.05 10.85
C PRO A 30 -2.74 4.09 11.49
N PRO A 31 -2.99 3.29 12.54
CA PRO A 31 -4.29 3.24 13.18
C PRO A 31 -4.66 4.56 13.87
N PRO A 32 -5.96 4.88 14.01
CA PRO A 32 -6.39 6.05 14.78
C PRO A 32 -5.81 6.06 16.19
N GLY A 33 -5.54 7.26 16.71
CA GLY A 33 -4.97 7.43 18.06
C GLY A 33 -3.44 7.28 18.12
N TRP A 34 -2.75 7.21 16.99
CA TRP A 34 -1.28 7.20 16.93
C TRP A 34 -0.73 8.46 16.25
N SER A 35 0.20 9.13 16.92
CA SER A 35 1.08 10.14 16.36
C SER A 35 2.29 9.44 15.72
N TYR A 36 2.79 9.96 14.61
CA TYR A 36 3.92 9.37 13.88
C TYR A 36 4.58 10.40 12.98
N THR A 37 5.84 10.13 12.63
CA THR A 37 6.58 10.88 11.62
C THR A 37 6.53 10.10 10.30
N GLN A 38 6.32 10.80 9.20
CA GLN A 38 6.33 10.24 7.86
C GLN A 38 7.39 10.96 7.03
N MET A 39 8.32 10.22 6.42
CA MET A 39 9.23 10.77 5.43
C MET A 39 8.83 10.27 4.04
N THR A 40 8.56 11.17 3.13
CA THR A 40 8.30 10.85 1.72
C THR A 40 9.52 11.27 0.90
N SER A 41 10.06 10.37 0.09
CA SER A 41 11.13 10.66 -0.87
C SER A 41 10.69 10.30 -2.29
N ALA A 42 10.89 11.21 -3.24
CA ALA A 42 10.60 10.99 -4.65
C ALA A 42 11.42 11.97 -5.51
N GLU A 43 11.96 11.49 -6.65
CA GLU A 43 12.66 12.34 -7.64
C GLU A 43 13.75 13.25 -7.03
N GLY A 44 14.53 12.73 -6.08
CA GLY A 44 15.59 13.49 -5.40
C GLY A 44 15.09 14.52 -4.38
N LYS A 45 13.77 14.63 -4.16
CA LYS A 45 13.15 15.48 -3.15
C LYS A 45 12.73 14.66 -1.94
N SER A 46 12.69 15.30 -0.78
CA SER A 46 12.19 14.68 0.44
C SER A 46 11.30 15.62 1.27
N LEU A 47 10.33 15.05 1.97
CA LEU A 47 9.41 15.75 2.84
C LEU A 47 9.25 14.95 4.13
N VAL A 48 9.48 15.58 5.28
CA VAL A 48 9.24 14.99 6.59
C VAL A 48 8.06 15.69 7.24
N GLU A 49 7.03 14.93 7.57
CA GLU A 49 5.78 15.41 8.15
C GLU A 49 5.54 14.70 9.50
N ARG A 50 5.01 15.44 10.48
CA ARG A 50 4.56 14.89 11.76
C ARG A 50 3.04 14.90 11.80
N CYS A 51 2.44 13.74 12.04
CA CYS A 51 1.06 13.62 12.48
C CYS A 51 1.03 13.56 14.02
N ASP A 52 0.37 14.53 14.66
CA ASP A 52 0.12 14.52 16.11
C ASP A 52 -1.38 14.45 16.39
N VAL A 53 -1.86 13.27 16.78
CA VAL A 53 -3.29 13.02 17.03
C VAL A 53 -3.84 13.73 18.26
N ARG A 54 -2.96 14.30 19.11
CA ARG A 54 -3.35 15.11 20.27
C ARG A 54 -3.82 16.51 19.88
N ARG A 55 -3.53 16.93 18.64
CA ARG A 55 -3.97 18.22 18.10
C ARG A 55 -5.35 18.10 17.44
N PRO A 56 -6.11 19.22 17.32
CA PRO A 56 -7.35 19.27 16.53
C PRO A 56 -7.14 18.72 15.12
N GLU A 57 -8.17 18.10 14.52
CA GLU A 57 -8.06 17.38 13.24
C GLU A 57 -7.34 18.19 12.14
N PHE A 58 -7.67 19.48 12.02
CA PHE A 58 -7.08 20.37 11.02
C PHE A 58 -5.62 20.77 11.30
N ASP A 59 -5.15 20.60 12.54
CA ASP A 59 -3.80 20.97 13.01
C ASP A 59 -2.91 19.75 13.31
N ARG A 60 -3.38 18.53 13.03
CA ARG A 60 -2.61 17.30 13.30
C ARG A 60 -1.31 17.22 12.52
N TRP A 61 -1.25 17.85 11.35
CA TRP A 61 -0.12 17.73 10.45
C TRP A 61 0.79 18.95 10.53
N ALA A 62 2.09 18.69 10.69
CA ALA A 62 3.13 19.71 10.64
C ALA A 62 4.25 19.29 9.69
N LEU A 63 4.70 20.21 8.86
CA LEU A 63 5.92 20.04 8.07
C LEU A 63 7.14 20.23 8.99
N VAL A 64 7.97 19.21 9.09
CA VAL A 64 9.15 19.18 9.96
C VAL A 64 10.43 19.49 9.19
N ALA A 65 10.56 18.92 7.99
CA ALA A 65 11.70 19.16 7.11
C ALA A 65 11.32 19.01 5.64
N LYS A 66 12.04 19.71 4.77
CA LYS A 66 11.95 19.60 3.32
C LYS A 66 13.35 19.56 2.75
N ASP A 67 13.64 18.57 1.92
CA ASP A 67 14.95 18.37 1.29
C ASP A 67 16.11 18.36 2.30
N GLY A 68 15.90 17.71 3.46
CA GLY A 68 16.91 17.57 4.51
C GLY A 68 17.15 18.80 5.40
N ARG A 69 16.41 19.90 5.19
CA ARG A 69 16.53 21.14 5.99
C ARG A 69 15.21 21.53 6.67
N PRO A 70 15.25 22.37 7.71
CA PRO A 70 14.06 23.01 8.24
C PRO A 70 13.30 23.79 7.14
N PRO A 71 11.96 23.79 7.16
CA PRO A 71 11.16 24.53 6.19
C PRO A 71 11.23 26.03 6.44
N THR A 72 11.12 26.83 5.37
CA THR A 72 10.98 28.30 5.50
C THR A 72 9.55 28.69 5.92
N PRO A 73 9.32 29.93 6.41
CA PRO A 73 7.97 30.42 6.72
C PRO A 73 6.99 30.32 5.54
N GLU A 74 7.46 30.59 4.33
CA GLU A 74 6.67 30.49 3.10
C GLU A 74 6.29 29.04 2.82
N GLU A 75 7.23 28.10 2.94
CA GLU A 75 6.97 26.67 2.76
C GLU A 75 5.99 26.13 3.80
N LEU A 76 6.05 26.62 5.05
CA LEU A 76 5.07 26.29 6.09
C LEU A 76 3.68 26.84 5.78
N GLN A 77 3.59 28.03 5.17
CA GLN A 77 2.32 28.61 4.75
C GLN A 77 1.71 27.82 3.59
N GLU A 78 2.50 27.57 2.53
CA GLU A 78 2.11 26.74 1.39
C GLU A 78 1.66 25.34 1.82
N TYR A 79 2.38 24.72 2.76
CA TYR A 79 2.03 23.43 3.30
C TYR A 79 0.65 23.43 3.98
N ARG A 80 0.40 24.42 4.85
CA ARG A 80 -0.89 24.55 5.55
C ARG A 80 -2.04 24.76 4.59
N GLU A 81 -1.86 25.64 3.60
CA GLU A 81 -2.86 25.87 2.55
C GLU A 81 -3.11 24.62 1.72
N GLY A 82 -2.04 23.97 1.26
CA GLY A 82 -2.12 22.74 0.47
C GLY A 82 -2.73 21.56 1.22
N ARG A 83 -2.56 21.48 2.55
CA ARG A 83 -3.15 20.43 3.39
C ARG A 83 -4.62 20.69 3.69
N SER A 84 -5.02 21.95 3.92
CA SER A 84 -6.44 22.31 4.09
C SER A 84 -7.28 21.95 2.87
N ARG A 85 -6.70 22.11 1.66
CA ARG A 85 -7.32 21.72 0.38
C ARG A 85 -7.35 20.20 0.18
N ARG A 86 -6.31 19.48 0.65
CA ARG A 86 -6.21 18.00 0.62
C ARG A 86 -6.82 17.39 1.89
N SER A 87 -8.10 17.65 2.11
CA SER A 87 -8.85 16.99 3.16
C SER A 87 -8.91 15.48 2.91
N ARG A 88 -8.34 14.69 3.84
CA ARG A 88 -8.57 13.25 4.12
C ARG A 88 -8.04 12.24 3.09
N GLY A 89 -7.19 11.31 3.54
CA GLY A 89 -6.90 10.05 2.86
C GLY A 89 -5.47 9.60 3.01
N GLY A 90 -5.27 8.41 3.58
CA GLY A 90 -3.97 7.77 3.76
C GLY A 90 -3.23 7.51 2.44
N THR A 91 -1.93 7.25 2.54
CA THR A 91 -1.09 7.00 1.36
C THR A 91 -1.12 5.55 0.92
N ALA A 92 -1.65 4.64 1.75
CA ALA A 92 -1.87 3.27 1.36
C ALA A 92 -3.12 3.18 0.47
N PRO A 93 -3.02 2.65 -0.75
CA PRO A 93 -4.20 2.18 -1.49
C PRO A 93 -5.03 1.28 -0.57
N LYS A 94 -6.34 1.18 -0.81
CA LYS A 94 -7.20 0.18 -0.16
C LYS A 94 -6.85 -1.24 -0.64
N LEU A 95 -5.63 -1.65 -0.35
CA LEU A 95 -4.91 -2.71 -1.03
C LEU A 95 -5.57 -4.05 -0.82
N ALA A 96 -6.08 -4.28 0.41
CA ALA A 96 -6.83 -5.48 0.75
C ALA A 96 -8.14 -5.60 -0.06
N GLU A 97 -8.81 -4.48 -0.40
CA GLU A 97 -10.01 -4.50 -1.24
C GLU A 97 -9.70 -4.82 -2.71
N GLN A 98 -8.45 -4.59 -3.14
CA GLN A 98 -7.98 -4.90 -4.49
C GLN A 98 -7.53 -6.36 -4.66
N LEU A 99 -7.48 -7.16 -3.60
CA LEU A 99 -7.06 -8.56 -3.69
C LEU A 99 -8.22 -9.45 -4.14
N ASP A 100 -7.98 -10.30 -5.14
CA ASP A 100 -8.92 -11.37 -5.48
C ASP A 100 -8.67 -12.61 -4.62
N LEU A 101 -9.28 -12.60 -3.43
CA LEU A 101 -9.13 -13.68 -2.45
C LEU A 101 -9.62 -15.05 -2.95
N SER A 102 -10.42 -15.10 -4.02
CA SER A 102 -10.88 -16.37 -4.61
C SER A 102 -9.79 -17.07 -5.44
N THR A 103 -8.69 -16.36 -5.75
CA THR A 103 -7.56 -16.84 -6.55
C THR A 103 -6.31 -17.13 -5.72
N VAL A 104 -6.45 -17.15 -4.39
CA VAL A 104 -5.32 -17.29 -3.48
C VAL A 104 -4.71 -18.68 -3.60
N GLU A 105 -3.39 -18.70 -3.74
CA GLU A 105 -2.54 -19.88 -3.63
C GLU A 105 -1.45 -19.63 -2.57
N ARG A 106 -1.10 -20.67 -1.81
CA ARG A 106 0.08 -20.65 -0.95
C ARG A 106 1.28 -21.04 -1.80
N ILE A 107 2.25 -20.14 -1.92
CA ILE A 107 3.44 -20.32 -2.76
C ILE A 107 4.71 -20.61 -1.95
N GLY A 108 4.64 -20.50 -0.62
CA GLY A 108 5.77 -20.81 0.24
C GLY A 108 5.40 -20.85 1.72
N SER A 109 6.26 -21.52 2.48
CA SER A 109 6.22 -21.60 3.94
C SER A 109 7.66 -21.67 4.43
N SER A 110 8.01 -20.88 5.45
CA SER A 110 9.32 -20.90 6.10
C SER A 110 9.15 -20.51 7.55
N ASP A 111 9.59 -21.35 8.49
CA ASP A 111 9.46 -21.13 9.93
C ASP A 111 8.06 -20.60 10.31
N ASP A 112 8.00 -19.35 10.72
CA ASP A 112 6.81 -18.62 11.16
C ASP A 112 6.17 -17.78 10.05
N ARG A 113 6.48 -18.03 8.77
CA ARG A 113 6.01 -17.26 7.62
C ARG A 113 5.28 -18.13 6.61
N LEU A 114 4.13 -17.61 6.18
CA LEU A 114 3.37 -18.12 5.05
C LEU A 114 3.36 -17.07 3.94
N THR A 115 3.67 -17.51 2.72
CA THR A 115 3.63 -16.64 1.54
C THR A 115 2.49 -17.06 0.63
N PHE A 116 1.60 -16.10 0.37
CA PHE A 116 0.44 -16.27 -0.49
C PHE A 116 0.59 -15.42 -1.75
N ARG A 117 -0.01 -15.88 -2.85
CA ARG A 117 -0.13 -15.11 -4.09
C ARG A 117 -1.58 -15.11 -4.54
N CYS A 118 -2.04 -13.99 -5.09
CA CYS A 118 -3.37 -13.88 -5.70
C CYS A 118 -3.39 -12.87 -6.84
N ALA A 119 -4.45 -12.92 -7.65
CA ALA A 119 -4.76 -11.91 -8.64
C ALA A 119 -5.21 -10.60 -7.97
N VAL A 120 -5.09 -9.51 -8.73
CA VAL A 120 -5.62 -8.19 -8.35
C VAL A 120 -6.95 -8.01 -9.05
N ARG A 121 -7.95 -7.48 -8.34
CA ARG A 121 -9.25 -7.11 -8.89
C ARG A 121 -9.11 -5.84 -9.74
N PRO A 122 -9.79 -5.76 -10.89
CA PRO A 122 -9.92 -4.49 -11.62
C PRO A 122 -10.53 -3.41 -10.72
N GLY A 123 -9.93 -2.22 -10.70
CA GLY A 123 -10.46 -1.10 -9.91
C GLY A 123 -11.78 -0.56 -10.46
N GLU A 124 -11.94 -0.59 -11.79
CA GLU A 124 -13.15 -0.18 -12.51
C GLU A 124 -13.37 -1.09 -13.73
N ALA A 125 -14.56 -1.04 -14.34
CA ALA A 125 -14.95 -1.94 -15.44
C ALA A 125 -14.01 -1.91 -16.67
N ARG A 126 -13.22 -0.84 -16.84
CA ARG A 126 -12.26 -0.68 -17.95
C ARG A 126 -10.79 -0.80 -17.51
N ASP A 127 -10.54 -1.13 -16.24
CA ASP A 127 -9.19 -1.31 -15.74
C ASP A 127 -8.58 -2.61 -16.28
N ASN A 128 -7.77 -2.45 -17.33
CA ASN A 128 -6.99 -3.54 -17.92
C ASN A 128 -5.64 -3.75 -17.23
N THR A 129 -5.31 -2.97 -16.20
CA THR A 129 -4.03 -3.04 -15.50
C THR A 129 -3.99 -4.26 -14.59
N ALA A 130 -5.07 -4.52 -13.86
CA ALA A 130 -5.16 -5.57 -12.85
C ALA A 130 -4.73 -6.97 -13.34
N ARG A 131 -5.05 -7.33 -14.60
CA ARG A 131 -4.66 -8.64 -15.18
C ARG A 131 -3.14 -8.84 -15.26
N PHE A 132 -2.39 -7.74 -15.38
CA PHE A 132 -0.94 -7.73 -15.45
C PHE A 132 -0.29 -7.66 -14.06
N LEU A 133 -1.07 -7.56 -12.99
CA LEU A 133 -0.56 -7.48 -11.63
C LEU A 133 -0.78 -8.78 -10.87
N ARG A 134 0.12 -9.06 -9.94
CA ARG A 134 -0.05 -10.08 -8.91
C ARG A 134 0.27 -9.48 -7.55
N ALA A 135 -0.50 -9.93 -6.56
CA ALA A 135 -0.24 -9.62 -5.17
C ALA A 135 0.49 -10.79 -4.51
N THR A 136 1.58 -10.50 -3.81
CA THR A 136 2.29 -11.44 -2.93
C THR A 136 2.17 -10.95 -1.50
N ILE A 137 1.70 -11.80 -0.60
CA ILE A 137 1.40 -11.45 0.80
C ILE A 137 2.20 -12.36 1.70
N VAL A 138 2.96 -11.78 2.63
CA VAL A 138 3.70 -12.52 3.65
C VAL A 138 3.00 -12.34 4.99
N VAL A 139 2.62 -13.46 5.59
CA VAL A 139 1.95 -13.53 6.89
C VAL A 139 2.88 -14.12 7.93
N HIS A 140 3.01 -13.45 9.08
CA HIS A 140 3.54 -14.03 10.31
C HIS A 140 2.47 -14.90 10.96
N SER A 141 2.67 -16.22 10.93
CA SER A 141 1.68 -17.19 11.40
C SER A 141 1.38 -17.05 12.89
N PRO A 142 2.38 -16.98 13.80
CA PRO A 142 2.09 -16.98 15.25
C PRO A 142 1.24 -15.79 15.72
N SER A 143 1.39 -14.63 15.09
CA SER A 143 0.65 -13.41 15.45
C SER A 143 -0.50 -13.08 14.49
N ALA A 144 -0.76 -13.95 13.49
CA ALA A 144 -1.69 -13.71 12.40
C ALA A 144 -1.58 -12.27 11.85
N THR A 145 -0.36 -11.87 11.47
CA THR A 145 -0.05 -10.49 11.06
C THR A 145 0.42 -10.48 9.61
N VAL A 146 -0.10 -9.55 8.82
CA VAL A 146 0.48 -9.25 7.50
C VAL A 146 1.75 -8.46 7.71
N GLU A 147 2.89 -9.02 7.34
CA GLU A 147 4.18 -8.30 7.40
C GLU A 147 4.49 -7.56 6.11
N ARG A 148 4.02 -8.11 4.98
CA ARG A 148 4.30 -7.55 3.67
C ARG A 148 3.17 -7.79 2.70
N ILE A 149 2.88 -6.77 1.90
CA ILE A 149 2.11 -6.93 0.67
C ILE A 149 2.94 -6.31 -0.46
N GLU A 150 3.11 -7.05 -1.54
CA GLU A 150 3.74 -6.57 -2.76
C GLU A 150 2.77 -6.74 -3.93
N LEU A 151 2.47 -5.64 -4.63
CA LEU A 151 1.86 -5.69 -5.95
C LEU A 151 2.96 -5.53 -6.99
N ALA A 152 3.06 -6.45 -7.94
CA ALA A 152 4.04 -6.37 -9.00
C ALA A 152 3.43 -6.72 -10.36
N SER A 153 3.90 -6.04 -11.41
CA SER A 153 3.63 -6.43 -12.79
C SER A 153 4.32 -7.76 -13.11
N ILE A 154 3.59 -8.71 -13.68
CA ILE A 154 4.18 -10.00 -14.10
C ILE A 154 4.82 -9.96 -15.49
N ALA A 155 4.55 -8.91 -16.27
CA ALA A 155 5.11 -8.68 -17.59
C ALA A 155 4.92 -7.20 -17.99
N PRO A 156 5.67 -6.70 -18.98
CA PRO A 156 5.43 -5.38 -19.56
C PRO A 156 4.02 -5.28 -20.16
N PHE A 157 3.34 -4.16 -19.94
CA PHE A 157 1.96 -3.95 -20.40
C PHE A 157 1.71 -2.52 -20.87
N SER A 158 0.57 -2.31 -21.50
CA SER A 158 0.12 -0.99 -21.97
C SER A 158 -1.28 -0.71 -21.40
N PRO A 159 -1.40 0.14 -20.37
CA PRO A 159 -2.70 0.46 -19.78
C PRO A 159 -3.57 1.28 -20.74
N THR A 160 -2.95 2.15 -21.54
CA THR A 160 -3.61 3.00 -22.53
C THR A 160 -2.75 3.08 -23.80
N LEU A 161 -3.36 3.53 -24.90
CA LEU A 161 -2.62 3.83 -26.13
C LEU A 161 -1.52 4.85 -25.85
N GLY A 162 -0.33 4.63 -26.43
CA GLY A 162 0.82 5.52 -26.26
C GLY A 162 1.58 5.37 -24.94
N VAL A 163 1.16 4.47 -24.03
CA VAL A 163 1.88 4.20 -22.77
C VAL A 163 2.39 2.77 -22.74
N LYS A 164 3.67 2.60 -22.37
CA LYS A 164 4.28 1.30 -22.11
C LYS A 164 4.85 1.28 -20.69
N ILE A 165 4.38 0.34 -19.88
CA ILE A 165 4.93 0.03 -18.56
C ILE A 165 5.81 -1.20 -18.70
N LEU A 166 7.07 -1.08 -18.29
CA LEU A 166 8.05 -2.15 -18.30
C LEU A 166 8.08 -2.87 -16.95
N GLU A 167 7.97 -2.10 -15.87
CA GLU A 167 7.95 -2.60 -14.50
C GLU A 167 7.01 -1.73 -13.68
N MET A 168 6.17 -2.36 -12.87
CA MET A 168 5.44 -1.69 -11.81
C MET A 168 5.54 -2.54 -10.55
N ARG A 169 5.95 -1.92 -9.44
CA ARG A 169 6.02 -2.58 -8.14
C ARG A 169 5.61 -1.62 -7.03
N THR A 170 4.72 -2.06 -6.15
CA THR A 170 4.41 -1.38 -4.90
C THR A 170 4.56 -2.37 -3.75
N ARG A 171 5.41 -2.05 -2.78
CA ARG A 171 5.71 -2.89 -1.62
C ARG A 171 5.40 -2.16 -0.34
N LEU A 172 4.61 -2.79 0.52
CA LEU A 172 4.24 -2.28 1.84
C LEU A 172 4.81 -3.24 2.88
N SER A 173 5.50 -2.72 3.88
CA SER A 173 6.06 -3.50 4.99
C SER A 173 5.54 -3.00 6.33
N TYR A 174 5.29 -3.92 7.25
CA TYR A 174 4.65 -3.67 8.54
C TYR A 174 5.44 -4.34 9.66
N SER A 175 5.40 -3.72 10.84
CA SER A 175 5.98 -4.32 12.04
C SER A 175 5.13 -5.49 12.54
N LEU A 176 5.76 -6.38 13.31
CA LEU A 176 5.01 -7.27 14.18
C LEU A 176 4.37 -6.47 15.33
N PRO A 177 3.23 -6.95 15.88
CA PRO A 177 2.68 -6.37 17.10
C PRO A 177 3.66 -6.59 18.26
N VAL A 178 3.78 -5.60 19.15
CA VAL A 178 4.65 -5.64 20.33
C VAL A 178 3.86 -5.15 21.55
N GLY A 179 3.64 -6.03 22.53
CA GLY A 179 2.78 -5.73 23.67
C GLY A 179 1.37 -5.32 23.20
N ASP A 180 0.94 -4.13 23.60
CA ASP A 180 -0.35 -3.55 23.19
C ASP A 180 -0.30 -2.80 21.85
N ALA A 181 0.88 -2.65 21.24
CA ALA A 181 1.02 -1.98 19.95
C ALA A 181 0.58 -2.93 18.83
N PRO A 182 -0.34 -2.52 17.94
CA PRO A 182 -0.71 -3.32 16.79
C PRO A 182 0.46 -3.38 15.80
N SER A 183 0.27 -4.15 14.73
CA SER A 183 1.12 -4.02 13.55
C SER A 183 1.01 -2.61 12.99
N LEU A 184 2.14 -1.96 12.74
CA LEU A 184 2.22 -0.58 12.24
C LEU A 184 2.94 -0.56 10.90
N PRO A 185 2.53 0.29 9.94
CA PRO A 185 3.25 0.42 8.68
C PRO A 185 4.66 0.95 8.96
N GLN A 186 5.65 0.41 8.25
CA GLN A 186 7.04 0.83 8.35
C GLN A 186 7.48 1.54 7.08
N GLN A 187 7.07 0.99 5.93
CA GLN A 187 7.53 1.49 4.65
C GLN A 187 6.54 1.18 3.52
N VAL A 188 6.39 2.13 2.59
CA VAL A 188 5.76 1.96 1.29
C VAL A 188 6.76 2.35 0.22
N GLU A 189 7.10 1.43 -0.67
CA GLU A 189 7.95 1.69 -1.83
C GLU A 189 7.11 1.52 -3.10
N THR A 190 7.23 2.46 -4.03
CA THR A 190 6.62 2.36 -5.35
C THR A 190 7.69 2.62 -6.39
N ARG A 191 7.75 1.73 -7.37
CA ARG A 191 8.65 1.79 -8.51
C ARG A 191 7.82 1.60 -9.77
N VAL A 192 7.93 2.56 -10.68
CA VAL A 192 7.37 2.49 -12.02
C VAL A 192 8.51 2.69 -12.99
N ARG A 193 8.56 1.86 -14.03
CA ARG A 193 9.43 2.03 -15.19
C ARG A 193 8.62 1.96 -16.45
N GLY A 194 8.82 2.92 -17.35
CA GLY A 194 8.02 2.99 -18.55
C GLY A 194 8.21 4.25 -19.38
N THR A 195 7.39 4.36 -20.41
CA THR A 195 7.48 5.42 -21.39
C THR A 195 6.09 5.84 -21.86
N ALA A 196 5.90 7.15 -22.03
CA ALA A 196 4.74 7.75 -22.69
C ALA A 196 5.16 8.35 -24.04
N PHE A 197 4.29 8.19 -25.03
CA PHE A 197 4.48 8.68 -26.40
C PHE A 197 5.83 8.28 -27.03
N TRP A 198 6.41 7.15 -26.60
CA TRP A 198 7.71 6.61 -27.03
C TRP A 198 8.98 7.38 -26.60
N PHE A 199 8.89 8.64 -26.19
CA PHE A 199 10.06 9.46 -25.85
C PHE A 199 10.07 10.00 -24.42
N LYS A 200 8.93 10.03 -23.72
CA LYS A 200 8.83 10.60 -22.37
C LYS A 200 8.97 9.51 -21.32
N SER A 201 10.02 9.58 -20.49
CA SER A 201 10.16 8.66 -19.36
C SER A 201 9.00 8.82 -18.37
N LEU A 202 8.52 7.68 -17.87
CA LEU A 202 7.58 7.57 -16.75
C LEU A 202 8.26 6.99 -15.51
N ASP A 203 9.58 6.93 -15.50
CA ASP A 203 10.34 6.33 -14.41
C ASP A 203 10.12 7.14 -13.14
N ALA A 204 9.59 6.47 -12.13
CA ALA A 204 9.32 7.07 -10.84
C ALA A 204 9.70 6.09 -9.74
N ASP A 205 10.49 6.57 -8.79
CA ASP A 205 10.71 5.92 -7.51
C ASP A 205 10.16 6.81 -6.41
N ARG A 206 9.32 6.22 -5.57
CA ARG A 206 8.77 6.87 -4.39
C ARG A 206 8.92 5.95 -3.20
N SER A 207 9.41 6.46 -2.09
CA SER A 207 9.37 5.80 -0.81
C SER A 207 8.64 6.66 0.22
N VAL A 208 7.95 5.99 1.13
CA VAL A 208 7.37 6.57 2.33
C VAL A 208 7.84 5.71 3.50
N THR A 209 8.51 6.29 4.49
CA THR A 209 8.85 5.60 5.73
C THR A 209 8.07 6.21 6.89
N TYR A 210 7.75 5.38 7.88
CA TYR A 210 7.04 5.78 9.08
C TYR A 210 7.89 5.50 10.31
N SER A 211 7.93 6.46 11.24
CA SER A 211 8.74 6.38 12.45
C SER A 211 8.07 7.12 13.62
N ASP A 212 8.72 7.06 14.79
CA ASP A 212 8.39 7.87 15.98
C ASP A 212 6.93 7.73 16.43
N TYR A 213 6.44 6.50 16.37
CA TYR A 213 5.08 6.15 16.78
C TYR A 213 4.85 6.43 18.26
N ALA A 214 3.79 7.16 18.57
CA ALA A 214 3.35 7.42 19.94
C ALA A 214 1.82 7.31 20.02
N ARG A 215 1.31 6.56 21.00
CA ARG A 215 -0.13 6.39 21.22
C ARG A 215 -0.67 7.54 22.06
N ALA A 216 -1.82 8.11 21.68
CA ALA A 216 -2.52 9.08 22.50
C ALA A 216 -2.92 8.47 23.85
N GLY A 217 -2.63 9.16 24.95
CA GLY A 217 -3.00 8.75 26.30
C GLY A 217 -2.00 7.84 27.02
N ARG A 218 -0.77 7.73 26.53
CA ARG A 218 0.40 7.26 27.31
C ARG A 218 1.49 8.31 27.30
#